data_AF-A0AAE1QIW3-F1
#
_entry.id   AF-A0AAE1QIW3-F1
#
_cell.length_a   1.000
_cell.length_b   1.000
_cell.length_c   1.000
_cell.angle_alpha   90.00
_cell.angle_beta   90.00
_cell.angle_gamma   90.00
#
_symmetry.space_group_name_H-M   'P 1'
#
loop_
_entity.id
_entity.type
_entity.pdbx_description
1 polymer ?
#
loop_
_entity_poly.entity_id
_entity_poly.type
_entity_poly.pdbx_seq_one_letter_code
_entity_poly.pdbx_strand_id
1 'polypeptide(L)'
;MKLPFPSASTLKRWTKGHIFLEGLLDIVLNLMKGKSETMTKVECACVLSFDEMKVTESWEFRRIDESVMSPHKYVQVVIVRGIIGCWKQIVYFNYDTKMTHDLLQKIIIAVEESGYEVHATVCDMGSTNSKMLKDIGISENHNTFLNPYDNSRVIHAFLDVPHLIKLVRNHFLDHGFYNINTKKEIRSDPVKKLSVLGNGNLKLAPKLTDHHLQVKGPQRQRVKYAVQLLSGTVSKAMKFLGEHGKLESETLVETSEFI
;
A
#
# COMPACT_ATOMS: atom_id res chain seq x y z
N MET A 1 28.29 5.19 35.25
CA MET A 1 27.25 6.23 35.44
C MET A 1 25.88 5.53 35.38
N LYS A 2 25.07 5.57 36.45
CA LYS A 2 23.68 5.11 36.40
C LYS A 2 22.82 6.28 35.94
N LEU A 3 22.17 6.16 34.79
CA LEU A 3 21.25 7.17 34.28
C LEU A 3 19.96 7.17 35.14
N PRO A 4 19.36 8.33 35.42
CA PRO A 4 18.20 8.46 36.31
C PRO A 4 16.89 8.05 35.61
N PHE A 5 16.80 6.80 35.16
CA PHE A 5 15.61 6.27 34.50
C PHE A 5 14.70 5.49 35.45
N PRO A 6 13.38 5.51 35.23
CA PRO A 6 12.45 4.68 35.98
C PRO A 6 12.73 3.19 35.74
N SER A 7 12.38 2.37 36.72
CA SER A 7 12.45 0.91 36.58
C SER A 7 11.47 0.40 35.51
N ALA A 8 11.75 -0.77 34.93
CA ALA A 8 10.83 -1.44 34.01
C ALA A 8 9.46 -1.71 34.64
N SER A 9 9.42 -2.02 35.95
CA SER A 9 8.18 -2.22 36.70
C SER A 9 7.36 -0.94 36.82
N THR A 10 8.03 0.20 37.03
CA THR A 10 7.37 1.52 37.02
C THR A 10 6.77 1.79 35.65
N LEU A 11 7.52 1.59 34.57
CA LEU A 11 7.01 1.80 33.20
C LEU A 11 5.79 0.92 32.90
N LYS A 12 5.85 -0.39 33.18
CA LYS A 12 4.71 -1.31 32.99
C LYS A 12 3.47 -0.89 33.75
N ARG A 13 3.63 -0.37 34.98
CA ARG A 13 2.51 0.12 35.78
C ARG A 13 1.87 1.36 35.17
N TRP A 14 2.68 2.30 34.68
CA TRP A 14 2.19 3.50 34.00
C TRP A 14 1.46 3.16 32.70
N THR A 15 2.02 2.27 31.87
CA THR A 15 1.40 1.90 30.59
C THR A 15 0.11 1.09 30.77
N LYS A 16 -0.09 0.40 31.91
CA LYS A 16 -1.30 -0.38 32.20
C LYS A 16 -2.58 0.48 32.21
N GLY A 17 -2.47 1.78 32.47
CA GLY A 17 -3.60 2.70 32.45
C GLY A 17 -4.13 3.04 31.06
N HIS A 18 -3.39 2.70 29.99
CA HIS A 18 -3.78 2.98 28.60
C HIS A 18 -4.20 1.68 27.92
N ILE A 19 -5.50 1.46 27.86
CA ILE A 19 -6.12 0.28 27.26
C ILE A 19 -6.64 0.65 25.88
N PHE A 20 -6.24 -0.11 24.87
CA PHE A 20 -6.76 0.02 23.51
C PHE A 20 -7.57 -1.23 23.19
N LEU A 21 -8.87 -1.06 22.97
CA LEU A 21 -9.77 -2.13 22.55
C LEU A 21 -9.95 -2.11 21.04
N GLU A 22 -10.36 -3.24 20.50
CA GLU A 22 -10.73 -3.36 19.10
C GLU A 22 -11.88 -2.40 18.70
N GLY A 23 -11.88 -1.99 17.44
CA GLY A 23 -12.81 -1.00 16.90
C GLY A 23 -12.13 0.36 16.66
N LEU A 24 -12.91 1.43 16.81
CA LEU A 24 -12.44 2.80 16.74
C LEU A 24 -11.61 3.13 17.98
N LEU A 25 -10.47 3.80 17.78
CA LEU A 25 -9.56 4.17 18.85
C LEU A 25 -9.91 5.54 19.41
N ASP A 26 -10.95 5.60 20.24
CA ASP A 26 -11.47 6.85 20.81
C ASP A 26 -10.42 7.66 21.56
N ILE A 27 -9.51 7.00 22.28
CA ILE A 27 -8.38 7.68 22.96
C ILE A 27 -7.51 8.42 21.93
N VAL A 28 -7.22 7.79 20.79
CA VAL A 28 -6.40 8.40 19.73
C VAL A 28 -7.17 9.51 19.04
N LEU A 29 -8.44 9.29 18.70
CA LEU A 29 -9.31 10.29 18.05
C LEU A 29 -9.47 11.54 18.93
N ASN A 30 -9.65 11.38 20.25
CA ASN A 30 -9.73 12.50 21.19
C ASN A 30 -8.42 13.29 21.27
N LEU A 31 -7.26 12.61 21.27
CA LEU A 31 -5.96 13.28 21.24
C LEU A 31 -5.74 14.02 19.91
N MET A 32 -6.16 13.40 18.80
CA MET A 32 -6.16 14.02 17.47
C MET A 32 -7.02 15.28 17.47
N LYS A 33 -8.24 15.24 18.03
CA LYS A 33 -9.12 16.41 18.14
C LYS A 33 -8.49 17.57 18.90
N GLY A 34 -7.85 17.31 20.05
CA GLY A 34 -7.13 18.36 20.76
C GLY A 34 -5.96 18.93 19.95
N LYS A 35 -5.34 18.10 19.09
CA LYS A 35 -4.24 18.54 18.23
C LYS A 35 -4.72 19.37 17.03
N SER A 36 -5.86 19.02 16.43
CA SER A 36 -6.41 19.72 15.25
C SER A 36 -6.74 21.18 15.55
N GLU A 37 -7.09 21.52 16.78
CA GLU A 37 -7.34 22.92 17.22
C GLU A 37 -6.12 23.83 17.04
N THR A 38 -4.91 23.26 17.04
CA THR A 38 -3.65 23.99 16.84
C THR A 38 -3.12 23.92 15.41
N MET A 39 -3.80 23.18 14.53
CA MET A 39 -3.38 22.93 13.15
C MET A 39 -4.21 23.76 12.17
N THR A 40 -3.61 24.13 11.05
CA THR A 40 -4.36 24.72 9.94
C THR A 40 -5.20 23.65 9.23
N LYS A 41 -6.28 24.05 8.56
CA LYS A 41 -7.10 23.13 7.74
C LYS A 41 -6.27 22.33 6.74
N VAL A 42 -5.28 22.98 6.13
CA VAL A 42 -4.36 22.40 5.15
C VAL A 42 -3.53 21.27 5.79
N GLU A 43 -3.08 21.43 7.04
CA GLU A 43 -2.35 20.39 7.76
C GLU A 43 -3.24 19.24 8.23
N CYS A 44 -4.53 19.50 8.44
CA CYS A 44 -5.54 18.51 8.79
C CYS A 44 -6.05 17.70 7.59
N ALA A 45 -5.81 18.15 6.35
CA ALA A 45 -6.14 17.41 5.14
C ALA A 45 -5.43 16.05 5.12
N CYS A 46 -6.20 14.97 5.02
CA CYS A 46 -5.70 13.61 5.24
C CYS A 46 -6.26 12.57 4.27
N VAL A 47 -5.59 11.42 4.26
CA VAL A 47 -5.94 10.20 3.52
C VAL A 47 -6.08 9.04 4.51
N LEU A 48 -7.10 8.21 4.30
CA LEU A 48 -7.28 6.94 5.00
C LEU A 48 -6.62 5.82 4.21
N SER A 49 -5.78 5.02 4.84
CA SER A 49 -5.18 3.82 4.24
C SER A 49 -5.50 2.62 5.10
N PHE A 50 -5.96 1.53 4.49
CA PHE A 50 -6.32 0.32 5.22
C PHE A 50 -5.88 -0.95 4.50
N ASP A 51 -5.44 -1.91 5.30
CA ASP A 51 -4.97 -3.23 4.85
C ASP A 51 -5.09 -4.26 5.99
N GLU A 52 -5.02 -5.53 5.64
CA GLU A 52 -5.05 -6.67 6.56
C GLU A 52 -3.64 -7.19 6.82
N MET A 53 -3.30 -7.44 8.09
CA MET A 53 -2.05 -8.08 8.49
C MET A 53 -2.32 -9.50 8.99
N LYS A 54 -1.64 -10.51 8.42
CA LYS A 54 -1.66 -11.87 8.95
C LYS A 54 -0.99 -11.92 10.32
N VAL A 55 -1.66 -12.52 11.29
CA VAL A 55 -1.12 -12.77 12.64
C VAL A 55 -1.02 -14.26 12.94
N THR A 56 -0.29 -14.60 14.00
CA THR A 56 -0.17 -16.00 14.45
C THR A 56 -1.43 -16.38 15.20
N GLU A 57 -2.08 -17.45 14.74
CA GLU A 57 -3.29 -18.00 15.36
C GLU A 57 -2.92 -18.67 16.69
N SER A 58 -3.27 -18.03 17.80
CA SER A 58 -3.04 -18.59 19.14
C SER A 58 -4.12 -18.15 20.12
N TRP A 59 -4.33 -18.96 21.15
CA TRP A 59 -5.22 -18.63 22.27
C TRP A 59 -4.44 -17.77 23.26
N GLU A 60 -5.00 -16.61 23.62
CA GLU A 60 -4.38 -15.71 24.60
C GLU A 60 -5.35 -15.34 25.71
N PHE A 61 -4.85 -15.23 26.94
CA PHE A 61 -5.65 -14.75 28.07
C PHE A 61 -5.45 -13.25 28.26
N ARG A 62 -6.51 -12.48 28.06
CA ARG A 62 -6.52 -11.02 28.23
C ARG A 62 -6.83 -10.70 29.68
N ARG A 63 -5.81 -10.23 30.40
CA ARG A 63 -5.93 -9.88 31.84
C ARG A 63 -6.76 -8.62 32.12
N ILE A 64 -7.12 -7.86 31.10
CA ILE A 64 -7.77 -6.54 31.25
C ILE A 64 -9.25 -6.71 31.58
N ASP A 65 -9.91 -7.61 30.86
CA ASP A 65 -11.33 -7.96 30.98
C ASP A 65 -11.53 -9.42 31.43
N GLU A 66 -10.44 -10.09 31.83
CA GLU A 66 -10.40 -11.48 32.26
C GLU A 66 -10.99 -12.46 31.22
N SER A 67 -10.83 -12.13 29.94
CA SER A 67 -11.35 -12.91 28.82
C SER A 67 -10.30 -13.79 28.15
N VAL A 68 -10.77 -14.84 27.46
CA VAL A 68 -9.95 -15.66 26.57
C VAL A 68 -10.16 -15.15 25.15
N MET A 69 -9.09 -14.72 24.50
CA MET A 69 -9.08 -14.39 23.08
C MET A 69 -8.95 -15.66 22.25
N SER A 70 -9.87 -15.84 21.32
CA SER A 70 -9.77 -16.91 20.33
C SER A 70 -8.66 -16.63 19.32
N PRO A 71 -8.13 -17.66 18.64
CA PRO A 71 -7.16 -17.48 17.58
C PRO A 71 -7.74 -16.64 16.43
N HIS A 72 -7.02 -15.59 16.05
CA HIS A 72 -7.37 -14.73 14.93
C HIS A 72 -6.38 -14.90 13.78
N LYS A 73 -6.86 -14.74 12.54
CA LYS A 73 -6.05 -14.94 11.33
C LYS A 73 -5.45 -13.63 10.86
N TYR A 74 -6.24 -12.57 10.86
CA TYR A 74 -5.88 -11.28 10.32
C TYR A 74 -6.27 -10.15 11.27
N VAL A 75 -5.57 -9.04 11.17
CA VAL A 75 -5.92 -7.78 11.82
C VAL A 75 -6.13 -6.74 10.73
N GLN A 76 -7.35 -6.22 10.65
CA GLN A 76 -7.68 -5.06 9.83
C GLN A 76 -7.21 -3.81 10.56
N VAL A 77 -6.41 -2.97 9.89
CA VAL A 77 -5.91 -1.73 10.48
C VAL A 77 -6.24 -0.57 9.55
N VAL A 78 -6.65 0.57 10.12
CA VAL A 78 -6.82 1.82 9.38
C VAL A 78 -5.91 2.89 9.94
N ILE A 79 -5.10 3.45 9.04
CA ILE A 79 -4.17 4.53 9.31
C ILE A 79 -4.69 5.79 8.62
N VAL A 80 -4.78 6.89 9.37
CA VAL A 80 -4.94 8.24 8.82
C VAL A 80 -3.55 8.83 8.64
N ARG A 81 -3.30 9.44 7.48
CA ARG A 81 -2.05 10.12 7.17
C ARG A 81 -2.33 11.52 6.64
N GLY A 82 -1.60 12.51 7.13
CA GLY A 82 -1.64 13.86 6.56
C GLY A 82 -1.16 13.86 5.11
N ILE A 83 -1.89 14.54 4.24
CA ILE A 83 -1.50 14.71 2.83
C ILE A 83 -0.38 15.74 2.76
N ILE A 84 -0.59 16.88 3.42
CA ILE A 84 0.36 17.99 3.47
C ILE A 84 1.12 17.96 4.80
N GLY A 85 0.40 17.72 5.90
CA GLY A 85 1.00 17.55 7.22
C GLY A 85 1.84 16.27 7.30
N CYS A 86 3.03 16.36 7.92
CA CYS A 86 3.89 15.21 8.14
C CYS A 86 3.49 14.45 9.43
N TRP A 87 2.35 13.78 9.40
CA TRP A 87 1.85 13.00 10.53
C TRP A 87 1.06 11.78 10.06
N LYS A 88 0.92 10.80 10.95
CA LYS A 88 0.11 9.60 10.74
C LYS A 88 -0.34 9.02 12.08
N GLN A 89 -1.53 8.45 12.13
CA GLN A 89 -2.06 7.78 13.32
C GLN A 89 -2.91 6.58 12.93
N ILE A 90 -2.89 5.53 13.76
CA ILE A 90 -3.85 4.42 13.65
C ILE A 90 -5.14 4.86 14.35
N VAL A 91 -6.27 4.76 13.67
CA VAL A 91 -7.58 5.17 14.20
C VAL A 91 -8.55 4.00 14.38
N TYR A 92 -8.24 2.86 13.78
CA TYR A 92 -9.05 1.66 13.89
C TYR A 92 -8.17 0.43 13.81
N PHE A 93 -8.48 -0.58 14.63
CA PHE A 93 -8.05 -1.94 14.36
C PHE A 93 -9.12 -2.95 14.80
N ASN A 94 -9.24 -4.07 14.11
CA ASN A 94 -10.07 -5.19 14.58
C ASN A 94 -9.57 -6.52 14.02
N TYR A 95 -9.93 -7.62 14.68
CA TYR A 95 -9.54 -8.97 14.27
C TYR A 95 -10.55 -9.56 13.28
N ASP A 96 -10.03 -10.26 12.26
CA ASP A 96 -10.79 -11.01 11.25
C ASP A 96 -12.00 -10.26 10.65
N THR A 97 -11.90 -8.93 10.61
CA THR A 97 -12.98 -8.05 10.21
C THR A 97 -12.72 -7.50 8.82
N LYS A 98 -13.68 -7.69 7.93
CA LYS A 98 -13.63 -7.17 6.57
C LYS A 98 -13.98 -5.68 6.55
N MET A 99 -13.32 -4.91 5.69
CA MET A 99 -13.75 -3.54 5.42
C MET A 99 -15.05 -3.54 4.61
N THR A 100 -16.13 -3.04 5.22
CA THR A 100 -17.43 -2.82 4.57
C THR A 100 -17.66 -1.33 4.32
N HIS A 101 -18.62 -0.99 3.47
CA HIS A 101 -19.01 0.40 3.25
C HIS A 101 -19.42 1.10 4.55
N ASP A 102 -20.30 0.46 5.35
CA ASP A 102 -20.77 1.03 6.61
C ASP A 102 -19.64 1.27 7.61
N LEU A 103 -18.67 0.34 7.68
CA LEU A 103 -17.50 0.48 8.54
C LEU A 103 -16.62 1.64 8.06
N LEU A 104 -16.36 1.73 6.76
CA LEU A 104 -15.59 2.81 6.18
C LEU A 104 -16.24 4.17 6.46
N GLN A 105 -17.55 4.28 6.29
CA GLN A 105 -18.29 5.51 6.59
C GLN A 105 -18.18 5.90 8.07
N LYS A 106 -18.35 4.94 8.99
CA LYS A 106 -18.19 5.18 10.44
C LYS A 106 -16.79 5.71 10.77
N ILE A 107 -15.75 5.15 10.17
CA ILE A 107 -14.37 5.59 10.40
C ILE A 107 -14.16 7.00 9.83
N ILE A 108 -14.66 7.29 8.62
CA ILE A 108 -14.56 8.63 8.03
C ILE A 108 -15.23 9.67 8.92
N ILE A 109 -16.46 9.40 9.38
CA ILE A 109 -17.21 10.29 10.27
C ILE A 109 -16.40 10.57 11.54
N ALA A 110 -15.88 9.54 12.21
CA ALA A 110 -15.14 9.71 13.46
C ALA A 110 -13.85 10.54 13.29
N VAL A 111 -13.17 10.40 12.15
CA VAL A 111 -11.97 11.19 11.82
C VAL A 111 -12.32 12.65 11.52
N GLU A 112 -13.39 12.89 10.77
CA GLU A 112 -13.87 14.24 10.44
C GLU A 112 -14.42 14.99 11.67
N GLU A 113 -15.14 14.29 12.56
CA GLU A 113 -15.57 14.82 13.86
C GLU A 113 -14.39 15.21 14.77
N SER A 114 -13.22 14.62 14.52
CA SER A 114 -11.96 14.95 15.20
C SER A 114 -11.23 16.13 14.53
N GLY A 115 -11.83 16.80 13.55
CA GLY A 115 -11.28 18.00 12.90
C GLY A 115 -10.34 17.74 11.73
N TYR A 116 -10.37 16.52 11.15
CA TYR A 116 -9.50 16.13 10.03
C TYR A 116 -10.31 15.88 8.76
N GLU A 117 -10.05 16.67 7.73
CA GLU A 117 -10.74 16.55 6.44
C GLU A 117 -10.17 15.37 5.63
N VAL A 118 -11.00 14.35 5.41
CA VAL A 118 -10.66 13.16 4.63
C VAL A 118 -10.93 13.45 3.16
N HIS A 119 -9.88 13.42 2.33
CA HIS A 119 -9.99 13.66 0.89
C HIS A 119 -9.86 12.39 0.06
N ALA A 120 -9.26 11.33 0.62
CA ALA A 120 -9.00 10.12 -0.11
C ALA A 120 -9.00 8.87 0.77
N THR A 121 -9.27 7.73 0.15
CA THR A 121 -9.07 6.39 0.71
C THR A 121 -8.10 5.61 -0.17
N VAL A 122 -7.29 4.75 0.44
CA VAL A 122 -6.34 3.86 -0.23
C VAL A 122 -6.50 2.45 0.32
N CYS A 123 -6.64 1.47 -0.56
CA CYS A 123 -6.71 0.06 -0.19
C CYS A 123 -5.97 -0.83 -1.18
N ASP A 124 -5.74 -2.08 -0.76
CA ASP A 124 -5.20 -3.11 -1.64
C ASP A 124 -6.26 -3.61 -2.65
N MET A 125 -5.87 -4.56 -3.50
CA MET A 125 -6.75 -5.16 -4.51
C MET A 125 -7.33 -6.51 -4.06
N GLY A 126 -7.47 -6.73 -2.75
CA GLY A 126 -8.14 -7.91 -2.21
C GLY A 126 -9.57 -8.03 -2.74
N SER A 127 -10.08 -9.26 -2.85
CA SER A 127 -11.44 -9.51 -3.37
C SER A 127 -12.53 -8.82 -2.54
N THR A 128 -12.34 -8.77 -1.22
CA THR A 128 -13.20 -8.04 -0.28
C THR A 128 -13.21 -6.54 -0.58
N ASN A 129 -12.03 -5.91 -0.66
CA ASN A 129 -11.91 -4.47 -0.92
C ASN A 129 -12.42 -4.10 -2.31
N SER A 130 -12.12 -4.93 -3.32
CA SER A 130 -12.64 -4.78 -4.68
C SER A 130 -14.18 -4.84 -4.73
N LYS A 131 -14.79 -5.72 -3.93
CA LYS A 131 -16.25 -5.79 -3.81
C LYS A 131 -16.80 -4.53 -3.14
N MET A 132 -16.23 -4.13 -2.00
CA MET A 132 -16.64 -2.91 -1.29
C MET A 132 -16.56 -1.68 -2.19
N LEU A 133 -15.48 -1.50 -2.96
CA LEU A 133 -15.34 -0.40 -3.92
C LEU A 133 -16.46 -0.39 -4.97
N LYS A 134 -16.84 -1.56 -5.50
CA LYS A 134 -17.97 -1.67 -6.45
C LYS A 134 -19.30 -1.34 -5.78
N ASP A 135 -19.52 -1.83 -4.55
CA ASP A 135 -20.75 -1.60 -3.80
C ASP A 135 -20.97 -0.11 -3.50
N ILE A 136 -19.90 0.69 -3.37
CA ILE A 136 -19.97 2.14 -3.21
C ILE A 136 -19.98 2.92 -4.54
N GLY A 137 -20.03 2.23 -5.68
CA GLY A 137 -20.14 2.83 -7.01
C GLY A 137 -18.82 3.19 -7.70
N ILE A 138 -17.66 2.73 -7.18
CA ILE A 138 -16.37 2.96 -7.83
C ILE A 138 -16.23 2.06 -9.06
N SER A 139 -15.83 2.68 -10.17
CA SER A 139 -15.60 2.05 -11.46
C SER A 139 -14.43 2.71 -12.19
N GLU A 140 -14.07 2.19 -13.37
CA GLU A 140 -12.99 2.72 -14.20
C GLU A 140 -13.19 4.20 -14.59
N ASN A 141 -14.45 4.62 -14.74
CA ASN A 141 -14.82 5.99 -15.13
C ASN A 141 -15.26 6.84 -13.93
N HIS A 142 -15.31 6.28 -12.73
CA HIS A 142 -15.81 6.96 -11.54
C HIS A 142 -15.06 6.52 -10.30
N ASN A 143 -14.16 7.35 -9.78
CA ASN A 143 -13.28 7.03 -8.65
C ASN A 143 -13.57 7.85 -7.39
N THR A 144 -14.79 8.36 -7.24
CA THR A 144 -15.19 9.19 -6.11
C THR A 144 -16.47 8.67 -5.45
N PHE A 145 -16.68 9.02 -4.19
CA PHE A 145 -17.96 8.84 -3.50
C PHE A 145 -18.22 10.05 -2.58
N LEU A 146 -19.48 10.27 -2.19
CA LEU A 146 -19.84 11.39 -1.30
C LEU A 146 -19.22 11.21 0.08
N ASN A 147 -18.73 12.30 0.67
CA ASN A 147 -18.23 12.27 2.04
C ASN A 147 -19.42 12.10 3.01
N PRO A 148 -19.43 11.04 3.85
CA PRO A 148 -20.56 10.75 4.75
C PRO A 148 -20.72 11.74 5.91
N TYR A 149 -19.69 12.53 6.22
CA TYR A 149 -19.77 13.61 7.22
C TYR A 149 -20.28 14.92 6.62
N ASP A 150 -19.92 15.20 5.36
CA ASP A 150 -20.27 16.43 4.64
C ASP A 150 -20.58 16.14 3.16
N ASN A 151 -21.86 16.01 2.84
CA ASN A 151 -22.34 15.66 1.50
C ASN A 151 -21.98 16.71 0.41
N SER A 152 -21.44 17.87 0.77
CA SER A 152 -20.93 18.84 -0.23
C SER A 152 -19.53 18.48 -0.76
N ARG A 153 -18.83 17.54 -0.11
CA ARG A 153 -17.49 17.07 -0.48
C ARG A 153 -17.53 15.65 -1.04
N VAL A 154 -16.50 15.33 -1.83
CA VAL A 154 -16.25 13.99 -2.36
C VAL A 154 -14.94 13.45 -1.80
N ILE A 155 -14.86 12.12 -1.70
CA ILE A 155 -13.66 11.38 -1.33
C ILE A 155 -13.21 10.57 -2.54
N HIS A 156 -11.91 10.66 -2.86
CA HIS A 156 -11.31 9.91 -3.95
C HIS A 156 -10.86 8.52 -3.47
N ALA A 157 -11.28 7.46 -4.17
CA ALA A 157 -10.80 6.11 -3.91
C ALA A 157 -9.57 5.79 -4.77
N PHE A 158 -8.49 5.37 -4.13
CA PHE A 158 -7.26 4.94 -4.76
C PHE A 158 -6.93 3.49 -4.40
N LEU A 159 -6.21 2.84 -5.32
CA LEU A 159 -5.61 1.53 -5.09
C LEU A 159 -4.13 1.70 -4.74
N ASP A 160 -3.58 0.74 -3.99
CA ASP A 160 -2.16 0.70 -3.67
C ASP A 160 -1.29 0.56 -4.93
N VAL A 161 -0.69 1.68 -5.35
CA VAL A 161 0.16 1.77 -6.56
C VAL A 161 1.37 0.81 -6.49
N PRO A 162 2.12 0.71 -5.38
CA PRO A 162 3.08 -0.36 -5.17
C PRO A 162 2.58 -1.77 -5.47
N HIS A 163 1.33 -2.10 -5.08
CA HIS A 163 0.72 -3.39 -5.42
C HIS A 163 0.48 -3.55 -6.92
N LEU A 164 -0.08 -2.52 -7.56
CA LEU A 164 -0.30 -2.49 -9.02
C LEU A 164 1.00 -2.74 -9.80
N ILE A 165 2.08 -2.04 -9.45
CA ILE A 165 3.38 -2.20 -10.13
C ILE A 165 3.91 -3.63 -9.98
N LYS A 166 3.73 -4.26 -8.82
CA LYS A 166 4.10 -5.67 -8.63
C LYS A 166 3.29 -6.59 -9.53
N LEU A 167 1.99 -6.38 -9.65
CA LEU A 167 1.13 -7.18 -10.53
C LEU A 167 1.50 -7.00 -12.00
N VAL A 168 1.68 -5.76 -12.45
CA VAL A 168 2.16 -5.45 -13.82
C VAL A 168 3.46 -6.18 -14.10
N ARG A 169 4.44 -6.10 -13.19
CA ARG A 169 5.70 -6.84 -13.35
C ARG A 169 5.48 -8.35 -13.41
N ASN A 170 4.67 -8.92 -12.53
CA ASN A 170 4.43 -10.36 -12.50
C ASN A 170 3.80 -10.84 -13.82
N HIS A 171 2.74 -10.18 -14.30
CA HIS A 171 2.11 -10.51 -15.57
C HIS A 171 3.05 -10.32 -16.76
N PHE A 172 3.85 -9.24 -16.76
CA PHE A 172 4.86 -8.99 -17.78
C PHE A 172 5.90 -10.13 -17.87
N LEU A 173 6.36 -10.63 -16.71
CA LEU A 173 7.35 -11.72 -16.68
C LEU A 173 6.76 -13.08 -17.01
N ASP A 174 5.56 -13.38 -16.50
CA ASP A 174 4.91 -14.69 -16.63
C ASP A 174 4.32 -14.91 -18.03
N HIS A 175 3.70 -13.87 -18.60
CA HIS A 175 2.91 -13.98 -19.83
C HIS A 175 3.26 -12.91 -20.86
N GLY A 176 3.65 -11.70 -20.43
CA GLY A 176 3.72 -10.54 -21.30
C GLY A 176 2.34 -9.94 -21.55
N PHE A 177 2.26 -9.00 -22.49
CA PHE A 177 1.03 -8.29 -22.85
C PHE A 177 0.81 -8.28 -24.36
N TYR A 178 -0.44 -8.09 -24.75
CA TYR A 178 -0.83 -7.86 -26.13
C TYR A 178 -1.44 -6.47 -26.24
N ASN A 179 -0.81 -5.60 -27.04
CA ASN A 179 -1.35 -4.28 -27.30
C ASN A 179 -2.41 -4.39 -28.40
N ILE A 180 -3.67 -4.23 -28.02
CA ILE A 180 -4.83 -4.36 -28.91
C ILE A 180 -4.79 -3.31 -30.04
N ASN A 181 -4.30 -2.10 -29.75
CA ASN A 181 -4.28 -0.99 -30.70
C ASN A 181 -3.21 -1.18 -31.78
N THR A 182 -2.00 -1.59 -31.39
CA THR A 182 -0.90 -1.81 -32.33
C THR A 182 -0.88 -3.22 -32.91
N LYS A 183 -1.66 -4.14 -32.32
CA LYS A 183 -1.64 -5.59 -32.61
C LYS A 183 -0.26 -6.22 -32.41
N LYS A 184 0.49 -5.74 -31.43
CA LYS A 184 1.85 -6.20 -31.15
C LYS A 184 1.98 -6.79 -29.75
N GLU A 185 2.90 -7.74 -29.62
CA GLU A 185 3.24 -8.37 -28.36
C GLU A 185 4.31 -7.59 -27.60
N ILE A 186 4.19 -7.60 -26.28
CA ILE A 186 5.17 -7.09 -25.32
C ILE A 186 5.61 -8.27 -24.48
N ARG A 187 6.90 -8.63 -24.52
CA ARG A 187 7.43 -9.83 -23.86
C ARG A 187 8.63 -9.49 -23.00
N SER A 188 8.94 -10.33 -22.03
CA SER A 188 10.09 -10.14 -21.15
C SER A 188 11.43 -10.56 -21.76
N ASP A 189 11.44 -11.16 -22.96
CA ASP A 189 12.65 -11.70 -23.59
C ASP A 189 13.73 -10.67 -23.94
N PRO A 190 13.40 -9.46 -24.44
CA PRO A 190 14.40 -8.39 -24.60
C PRO A 190 15.11 -8.05 -23.29
N VAL A 191 14.38 -8.03 -22.17
CA VAL A 191 14.92 -7.73 -20.83
C VAL A 191 15.81 -8.87 -20.33
N LYS A 192 15.42 -10.14 -20.58
CA LYS A 192 16.25 -11.32 -20.26
C LYS A 192 17.57 -11.29 -21.04
N LYS A 193 17.51 -11.00 -22.34
CA LYS A 193 18.71 -10.85 -23.20
C LYS A 193 19.60 -9.70 -22.74
N LEU A 194 19.02 -8.54 -22.40
CA LEU A 194 19.75 -7.41 -21.83
C LEU A 194 20.51 -7.80 -20.55
N SER A 195 19.88 -8.59 -19.67
CA SER A 195 20.52 -9.06 -18.43
C SER A 195 21.76 -9.91 -18.70
N VAL A 196 21.73 -10.77 -19.72
CA VAL A 196 22.88 -11.61 -20.11
C VAL A 196 24.01 -10.79 -20.73
N LEU A 197 23.69 -9.86 -21.63
CA LEU A 197 24.66 -8.96 -22.27
C LEU A 197 25.36 -8.03 -21.26
N GLY A 198 24.65 -7.69 -20.17
CA GLY A 198 25.15 -6.85 -19.10
C GLY A 198 26.15 -7.54 -18.16
N ASN A 199 26.78 -8.67 -18.48
CA ASN A 199 27.73 -9.34 -17.59
C ASN A 199 29.18 -8.83 -17.66
N GLY A 200 29.46 -7.77 -18.43
CA GLY A 200 30.76 -7.08 -18.44
C GLY A 200 30.94 -6.02 -17.34
N ASN A 201 32.15 -5.43 -17.26
CA ASN A 201 32.53 -4.42 -16.26
C ASN A 201 31.75 -3.08 -16.37
N LEU A 202 31.24 -2.73 -17.55
CA LEU A 202 30.45 -1.53 -17.81
C LEU A 202 29.05 -1.91 -18.26
N LYS A 203 28.10 -1.91 -17.32
CA LYS A 203 26.70 -2.29 -17.57
C LYS A 203 25.87 -1.06 -17.91
N LEU A 204 25.10 -1.12 -19.01
CA LEU A 204 24.12 -0.08 -19.36
C LEU A 204 22.90 -0.06 -18.41
N ALA A 205 22.56 -1.21 -17.84
CA ALA A 205 21.51 -1.37 -16.83
C ALA A 205 22.09 -1.99 -15.54
N PRO A 206 22.89 -1.25 -14.74
CA PRO A 206 23.67 -1.81 -13.64
C PRO A 206 22.83 -2.34 -12.48
N LYS A 207 21.58 -1.89 -12.37
CA LYS A 207 20.64 -2.35 -11.33
C LYS A 207 19.94 -3.65 -11.73
N LEU A 208 19.90 -3.99 -13.02
CA LEU A 208 19.24 -5.20 -13.48
C LEU A 208 20.10 -6.42 -13.11
N THR A 209 19.48 -7.36 -12.42
CA THR A 209 20.11 -8.60 -11.93
C THR A 209 19.12 -9.76 -12.05
N ASP A 210 19.59 -10.99 -11.88
CA ASP A 210 18.73 -12.18 -11.96
C ASP A 210 17.56 -12.15 -10.96
N HIS A 211 17.70 -11.44 -9.83
CA HIS A 211 16.61 -11.23 -8.87
C HIS A 211 15.42 -10.45 -9.43
N HIS A 212 15.61 -9.70 -10.52
CA HIS A 212 14.53 -8.97 -11.19
C HIS A 212 13.70 -9.90 -12.08
N LEU A 213 14.31 -10.98 -12.59
CA LEU A 213 13.72 -11.88 -13.59
C LEU A 213 13.25 -13.20 -12.97
N GLN A 214 14.02 -13.75 -12.03
CA GLN A 214 13.71 -15.02 -11.35
C GLN A 214 12.82 -14.79 -10.14
N VAL A 215 11.59 -14.35 -10.39
CA VAL A 215 10.68 -13.93 -9.32
C VAL A 215 9.81 -15.10 -8.83
N LYS A 216 10.28 -15.81 -7.80
CA LYS A 216 9.56 -16.94 -7.18
C LYS A 216 9.08 -16.62 -5.76
N GLY A 217 7.87 -17.08 -5.44
CA GLY A 217 7.30 -17.02 -4.08
C GLY A 217 7.38 -15.63 -3.45
N PRO A 218 7.96 -15.49 -2.23
CA PRO A 218 8.04 -14.21 -1.51
C PRO A 218 8.70 -13.07 -2.27
N GLN A 219 9.58 -13.36 -3.25
CA GLN A 219 10.26 -12.34 -4.04
C GLN A 219 9.27 -11.53 -4.92
N ARG A 220 8.08 -12.07 -5.21
CA ARG A 220 7.01 -11.35 -5.90
C ARG A 220 6.51 -10.13 -5.13
N GLN A 221 6.70 -10.11 -3.81
CA GLN A 221 6.26 -9.01 -2.96
C GLN A 221 7.26 -7.84 -2.88
N ARG A 222 8.47 -8.00 -3.45
CA ARG A 222 9.53 -6.96 -3.38
C ARG A 222 9.31 -5.88 -4.45
N VAL A 223 8.64 -4.79 -4.05
CA VAL A 223 8.34 -3.62 -4.92
C VAL A 223 9.61 -3.03 -5.55
N LYS A 224 10.72 -2.98 -4.80
CA LYS A 224 12.03 -2.46 -5.29
C LYS A 224 12.41 -3.05 -6.66
N TYR A 225 12.31 -4.36 -6.83
CA TYR A 225 12.71 -5.01 -8.07
C TYR A 225 11.70 -4.78 -9.20
N ALA A 226 10.42 -4.64 -8.88
CA ALA A 226 9.42 -4.31 -9.88
C ALA A 226 9.66 -2.91 -10.47
N VAL A 227 9.89 -1.92 -9.61
CA VAL A 227 10.19 -0.53 -10.05
C VAL A 227 11.53 -0.43 -10.77
N GLN A 228 12.56 -1.17 -10.33
CA GLN A 228 13.87 -1.15 -10.99
C GLN A 228 13.83 -1.81 -12.37
N LEU A 229 13.06 -2.88 -12.53
CA LEU A 229 12.86 -3.55 -13.82
C LEU A 229 12.08 -2.63 -14.78
N LEU A 230 10.97 -2.05 -14.31
CA LEU A 230 10.12 -1.13 -15.07
C LEU A 230 10.66 0.31 -14.96
N SER A 231 11.90 0.52 -15.40
CA SER A 231 12.56 1.83 -15.31
C SER A 231 13.07 2.34 -16.65
N GLY A 232 13.05 3.66 -16.81
CA GLY A 232 13.57 4.32 -18.00
C GLY A 232 15.05 4.01 -18.30
N THR A 233 15.85 3.60 -17.31
CA THR A 233 17.23 3.15 -17.55
C THR A 233 17.25 1.82 -18.31
N VAL A 234 16.40 0.86 -17.94
CA VAL A 234 16.28 -0.43 -18.63
C VAL A 234 15.74 -0.22 -20.05
N SER A 235 14.71 0.62 -20.20
CA SER A 235 14.17 1.06 -21.49
C SER A 235 15.25 1.62 -22.43
N LYS A 236 16.01 2.63 -21.96
CA LYS A 236 17.08 3.26 -22.75
C LYS A 236 18.20 2.29 -23.11
N ALA A 237 18.58 1.39 -22.20
CA ALA A 237 19.59 0.39 -22.48
C ALA A 237 19.15 -0.59 -23.59
N MET A 238 17.87 -0.99 -23.60
CA MET A 238 17.31 -1.81 -24.68
C MET A 238 17.32 -1.07 -26.02
N LYS A 239 16.83 0.18 -26.06
CA LYS A 239 16.81 1.00 -27.28
C LYS A 239 18.22 1.19 -27.86
N PHE A 240 19.17 1.59 -27.02
CA PHE A 240 20.56 1.81 -27.44
C PHE A 240 21.20 0.55 -28.03
N LEU A 241 21.06 -0.60 -27.38
CA LEU A 241 21.64 -1.85 -27.90
C LEU A 241 20.92 -2.35 -29.15
N GLY A 242 19.62 -2.11 -29.27
CA GLY A 242 18.84 -2.40 -30.48
C GLY A 242 19.31 -1.60 -31.68
N GLU A 243 19.47 -0.28 -31.52
CA GLU A 243 19.97 0.62 -32.57
C GLU A 243 21.37 0.25 -33.07
N HIS A 244 22.20 -0.34 -32.19
CA HIS A 244 23.55 -0.78 -32.52
C HIS A 244 23.64 -2.26 -32.93
N GLY A 245 22.51 -2.93 -33.15
CA GLY A 245 22.46 -4.35 -33.56
C GLY A 245 23.05 -5.33 -32.54
N LYS A 246 23.17 -4.93 -31.27
CA LYS A 246 23.74 -5.75 -30.19
C LYS A 246 22.70 -6.50 -29.38
N LEU A 247 21.42 -6.12 -29.53
CA LEU A 247 20.29 -6.77 -28.88
C LEU A 247 19.19 -6.94 -29.92
N GLU A 248 18.95 -8.19 -30.33
CA GLU A 248 17.91 -8.52 -31.31
C GLU A 248 16.76 -9.26 -30.62
N SER A 249 15.54 -8.78 -30.81
CA SER A 249 14.32 -9.43 -30.36
C SER A 249 13.12 -8.89 -31.12
N GLU A 250 12.18 -9.75 -31.48
CA GLU A 250 10.99 -9.38 -32.25
C GLU A 250 10.13 -8.30 -31.57
N THR A 251 10.10 -8.33 -30.23
CA THR A 251 9.29 -7.42 -29.39
C THR A 251 10.12 -6.31 -28.74
N LEU A 252 11.34 -6.04 -29.23
CA LEU A 252 12.29 -5.12 -28.59
C LEU A 252 11.73 -3.69 -28.48
N VAL A 253 11.21 -3.16 -29.60
CA VAL A 253 10.74 -1.79 -29.67
C VAL A 253 9.56 -1.61 -28.73
N GLU A 254 8.56 -2.47 -28.84
CA GLU A 254 7.32 -2.43 -28.06
C GLU A 254 7.57 -2.61 -26.57
N THR A 255 8.47 -3.54 -26.21
CA THR A 255 8.85 -3.77 -24.82
C THR A 255 9.61 -2.56 -24.25
N SER A 256 10.45 -1.92 -25.05
CA SER A 256 11.18 -0.72 -24.62
C SER A 256 10.33 0.55 -24.56
N GLU A 257 9.21 0.61 -25.27
CA GLU A 257 8.25 1.71 -25.15
C GLU A 257 7.29 1.51 -23.98
N PHE A 258 6.94 0.25 -23.69
CA PHE A 258 6.13 -0.10 -22.53
C PHE A 258 6.86 0.15 -21.20
N ILE A 259 8.17 -0.16 -21.14
CA ILE A 259 9.05 0.07 -19.97
C ILE A 259 9.56 1.52 -19.96
#